data_AF-A0A927YKS2-F1
#
_entry.id   AF-A0A927YKS2-F1
#
_cell.length_a   1.000
_cell.length_b   1.000
_cell.length_c   1.000
_cell.angle_alpha   90.00
_cell.angle_beta   90.00
_cell.angle_gamma   90.00
#
_symmetry.space_group_name_H-M   'P 1'
#
loop_
_entity.id
_entity.type
_entity.pdbx_description
1 polymer ?
#
loop_
_entity_poly.entity_id
_entity_poly.type
_entity_poly.pdbx_seq_one_letter_code
_entity_poly.pdbx_strand_id
1 'polypeptide(L)'
;MTMTYEEYFNHYFQMPGFLLFIGLAAIILLLIYGVFFVYAKSTNKNKLEIGHEFYSLSERLYELIFSGGSIIGFMAVYYLINRFVTTGDFRVFWDAYKDYLLLALMIISIIFNSIWDHVFVRLQHLDHDDKASIRLTGMLYMILIFAYIKFIYEDNNYDMFITYFLTLMIGRFVYFDASFGDFLNCIKNAAKNIPIMIIGLCYLGIMCFYGYSTEYLLKHNGVITNIFFTHIFISVVILFLQWVPGLLIKKFIINKKDSVAVRR
;
A
#
# COMPACT_ATOMS: atom_id res chain seq x y z
N MET A 1 -2.43 -0.27 31.77
CA MET A 1 -3.89 -0.08 31.69
C MET A 1 -4.27 -0.40 30.25
N THR A 2 -4.94 -1.53 30.00
CA THR A 2 -5.34 -1.93 28.64
C THR A 2 -6.50 -1.06 28.21
N MET A 3 -6.30 -0.21 27.20
CA MET A 3 -7.38 0.56 26.60
C MET A 3 -8.48 -0.38 26.11
N THR A 4 -9.72 0.01 26.33
CA THR A 4 -10.90 -0.67 25.78
C THR A 4 -10.98 -0.48 24.25
N TYR A 5 -11.73 -1.31 23.55
CA TYR A 5 -11.95 -1.16 22.11
C TYR A 5 -12.53 0.22 21.75
N GLU A 6 -13.41 0.77 22.59
CA GLU A 6 -14.06 2.05 22.35
C GLU A 6 -13.10 3.22 22.50
N GLU A 7 -12.27 3.23 23.55
CA GLU A 7 -11.19 4.22 23.73
C GLU A 7 -10.17 4.14 22.60
N TYR A 8 -9.84 2.91 22.17
CA TYR A 8 -8.95 2.67 21.04
C TYR A 8 -9.49 3.28 19.75
N PHE A 9 -10.77 3.02 19.43
CA PHE A 9 -11.40 3.57 18.24
C PHE A 9 -11.46 5.10 18.30
N ASN A 10 -11.90 5.66 19.42
CA ASN A 10 -12.05 7.10 19.59
C ASN A 10 -10.73 7.87 19.49
N HIS A 11 -9.61 7.29 19.97
CA HIS A 11 -8.27 7.89 19.85
C HIS A 11 -7.89 8.20 18.40
N TYR A 12 -8.12 7.26 17.47
CA TYR A 12 -7.76 7.45 16.05
C TYR A 12 -8.70 8.37 15.29
N PHE A 13 -9.88 8.72 15.82
CA PHE A 13 -10.79 9.70 15.21
C PHE A 13 -10.80 11.04 15.95
N GLN A 14 -9.92 11.21 16.94
CA GLN A 14 -9.86 12.43 17.72
C GLN A 14 -9.24 13.59 16.91
N MET A 15 -9.93 14.72 16.92
CA MET A 15 -9.41 15.99 16.39
C MET A 15 -8.48 16.64 17.42
N PRO A 16 -7.36 17.27 17.00
CA PRO A 16 -6.95 17.57 15.63
C PRO A 16 -6.06 16.50 14.95
N GLY A 17 -5.65 15.46 15.66
CA GLY A 17 -4.68 14.47 15.18
C GLY A 17 -5.08 13.80 13.86
N PHE A 18 -6.35 13.41 13.74
CA PHE A 18 -6.90 12.81 12.52
C PHE A 18 -6.72 13.70 11.27
N LEU A 19 -7.05 14.99 11.38
CA LEU A 19 -6.92 15.94 10.27
C LEU A 19 -5.47 16.20 9.90
N LEU A 20 -4.59 16.31 10.90
CA LEU A 20 -3.15 16.51 10.66
C LEU A 20 -2.53 15.30 9.96
N PHE A 21 -2.94 14.09 10.34
CA PHE A 21 -2.45 12.86 9.74
C PHE A 21 -2.92 12.70 8.28
N ILE A 22 -4.21 12.97 8.00
CA ILE A 22 -4.72 13.05 6.61
C ILE A 22 -4.02 14.15 5.81
N GLY A 23 -3.85 15.33 6.41
CA GLY A 23 -3.20 16.47 5.77
C GLY A 23 -1.76 16.16 5.39
N LEU A 24 -1.00 15.53 6.28
CA LEU A 24 0.36 15.08 6.00
C LEU A 24 0.39 14.04 4.87
N ALA A 25 -0.50 13.05 4.91
CA ALA A 25 -0.62 12.06 3.84
C ALA A 25 -0.88 12.74 2.49
N ALA A 26 -1.80 13.70 2.44
CA ALA A 26 -2.11 14.46 1.21
C ALA A 26 -0.91 15.28 0.71
N ILE A 27 -0.19 15.97 1.60
CA ILE A 27 0.99 16.76 1.24
C ILE A 27 2.07 15.86 0.62
N ILE A 28 2.38 14.73 1.25
CA ILE A 28 3.40 13.81 0.72
C ILE A 28 2.97 13.24 -0.63
N LEU A 29 1.70 12.86 -0.80
CA LEU A 29 1.21 12.37 -2.10
C LEU A 29 1.33 13.43 -3.20
N LEU A 30 1.01 14.70 -2.90
CA LEU A 30 1.18 15.81 -3.83
C LEU A 30 2.66 16.03 -4.20
N LEU A 31 3.58 15.89 -3.25
CA LEU A 31 5.02 15.94 -3.51
C LEU A 31 5.46 14.80 -4.44
N ILE A 32 4.97 13.58 -4.20
CA ILE A 32 5.22 12.42 -5.06
C ILE A 32 4.72 12.67 -6.49
N TYR A 33 3.51 13.19 -6.66
CA TYR A 33 3.02 13.59 -7.98
C TYR A 33 3.90 14.66 -8.62
N GLY A 34 4.39 15.63 -7.84
CA GLY A 34 5.36 16.61 -8.33
C GLY A 34 6.62 15.95 -8.90
N VAL A 35 7.19 14.97 -8.19
CA VAL A 35 8.35 14.19 -8.63
C VAL A 35 8.02 13.40 -9.89
N PHE A 36 6.89 12.69 -9.94
CA PHE A 36 6.46 11.94 -11.13
C PHE A 36 6.25 12.85 -12.34
N PHE A 37 5.69 14.04 -12.15
CA PHE A 37 5.48 15.01 -13.23
C PHE A 37 6.80 15.55 -13.77
N VAL A 38 7.75 15.90 -12.89
CA VAL A 38 9.10 16.36 -13.29
C VAL A 38 9.83 15.26 -14.04
N TYR A 39 9.78 14.02 -13.55
CA TYR A 39 10.37 12.87 -14.21
C TYR A 39 9.77 12.64 -15.60
N ALA A 40 8.44 12.58 -15.71
CA ALA A 40 7.75 12.37 -16.98
C ALA A 40 8.10 13.48 -18.00
N LYS A 41 8.19 14.73 -17.55
CA LYS A 41 8.60 15.88 -18.39
C LYS A 41 10.06 15.83 -18.82
N SER A 42 10.95 15.30 -17.99
CA SER A 42 12.38 15.17 -18.32
C SER A 42 12.62 14.05 -19.34
N THR A 43 11.83 12.99 -19.26
CA THR A 43 11.99 11.80 -20.12
C THR A 43 11.33 12.00 -21.49
N ASN A 44 10.12 12.57 -21.52
CA ASN A 44 9.32 12.65 -22.73
C ASN A 44 9.20 14.07 -23.27
N LYS A 45 9.30 14.23 -24.59
CA LYS A 45 9.17 15.55 -25.27
C LYS A 45 7.73 15.87 -25.64
N ASN A 46 6.89 14.85 -25.85
CA ASN A 46 5.50 15.01 -26.26
C ASN A 46 4.59 15.14 -25.03
N LYS A 47 3.66 16.11 -25.05
CA LYS A 47 2.71 16.35 -23.95
C LYS A 47 1.82 15.14 -23.64
N LEU A 48 1.48 14.35 -24.66
CA LEU A 48 0.62 13.18 -24.49
C LEU A 48 1.36 12.03 -23.77
N GLU A 49 2.62 11.80 -24.15
CA GLU A 49 3.50 10.80 -23.52
C GLU A 49 3.86 11.18 -22.08
N ILE A 50 4.07 12.47 -21.79
CA ILE A 50 4.24 12.96 -20.40
C ILE A 50 3.04 12.58 -19.55
N GLY A 51 1.82 12.77 -20.09
CA GLY A 51 0.60 12.40 -19.38
C GLY A 51 0.51 10.90 -19.10
N HIS A 52 0.74 10.09 -20.13
CA HIS A 52 0.70 8.62 -20.03
C HIS A 52 1.71 8.09 -18.99
N GLU A 53 2.95 8.58 -19.04
CA GLU A 53 4.00 8.16 -18.10
C GLU A 53 3.64 8.52 -16.66
N PHE A 54 3.13 9.73 -16.43
CA PHE A 54 2.70 10.16 -15.11
C PHE A 54 1.54 9.31 -14.56
N TYR A 55 0.54 8.97 -15.39
CA TYR A 55 -0.53 8.07 -14.97
C TYR A 55 -0.01 6.67 -14.67
N SER A 56 0.86 6.12 -15.53
CA SER A 56 1.47 4.81 -15.32
C SER A 56 2.22 4.74 -13.99
N LEU A 57 3.09 5.72 -13.68
CA LEU A 57 3.80 5.78 -12.40
C LEU A 57 2.86 5.91 -11.20
N SER A 58 1.77 6.67 -11.33
CA SER A 58 0.77 6.84 -10.28
C SER A 58 -0.02 5.55 -10.04
N GLU A 59 -0.49 4.89 -11.10
CA GLU A 59 -1.20 3.60 -11.03
C GLU A 59 -0.31 2.52 -10.40
N ARG A 60 0.98 2.46 -10.78
CA ARG A 60 1.97 1.55 -10.18
C ARG A 60 2.12 1.75 -8.67
N LEU A 61 2.15 3.00 -8.21
CA LEU A 61 2.24 3.33 -6.79
C LEU A 61 0.96 2.93 -6.04
N TYR A 62 -0.21 3.17 -6.63
CA TYR A 62 -1.48 2.82 -5.99
C TYR A 62 -1.62 1.31 -5.86
N GLU A 63 -1.37 0.57 -6.93
CA GLU A 63 -1.40 -0.89 -6.94
C GLU A 63 -0.50 -1.46 -5.85
N LEU A 64 0.71 -0.91 -5.71
CA LEU A 64 1.66 -1.31 -4.68
C LEU A 64 1.09 -1.09 -3.26
N ILE A 65 0.59 0.12 -2.98
CA ILE A 65 0.06 0.50 -1.66
C ILE A 65 -1.20 -0.29 -1.31
N PHE A 66 -2.13 -0.46 -2.25
CA PHE A 66 -3.35 -1.23 -2.03
C PHE A 66 -3.06 -2.72 -1.83
N SER A 67 -2.20 -3.30 -2.67
CA SER A 67 -1.83 -4.70 -2.56
C SER A 67 -1.15 -5.01 -1.23
N GLY A 68 -0.21 -4.16 -0.78
CA GLY A 68 0.44 -4.29 0.52
C GLY A 68 -0.53 -4.03 1.68
N GLY A 69 -1.35 -2.98 1.57
CA GLY A 69 -2.32 -2.57 2.59
C GLY A 69 -3.38 -3.64 2.89
N SER A 70 -3.84 -4.39 1.89
CA SER A 70 -4.77 -5.51 2.10
C SER A 70 -4.17 -6.62 2.95
N ILE A 71 -2.93 -7.05 2.64
CA ILE A 71 -2.25 -8.14 3.36
C ILE A 71 -2.02 -7.75 4.82
N ILE A 72 -1.50 -6.53 5.03
CA ILE A 72 -1.32 -5.98 6.37
C ILE A 72 -2.67 -5.80 7.08
N GLY A 73 -3.74 -5.44 6.35
CA GLY A 73 -5.08 -5.28 6.91
C GLY A 73 -5.67 -6.54 7.48
N PHE A 74 -5.62 -7.65 6.74
CA PHE A 74 -6.08 -8.94 7.25
C PHE A 74 -5.23 -9.42 8.45
N MET A 75 -3.93 -9.14 8.44
CA MET A 75 -3.05 -9.43 9.58
C MET A 75 -3.34 -8.54 10.79
N ALA A 76 -3.63 -7.26 10.57
CA ALA A 76 -4.03 -6.32 11.63
C ALA A 76 -5.37 -6.73 12.25
N VAL A 77 -6.35 -7.14 11.44
CA VAL A 77 -7.63 -7.68 11.92
C VAL A 77 -7.39 -8.91 12.81
N TYR A 78 -6.58 -9.87 12.35
CA TYR A 78 -6.24 -11.03 13.16
C TYR A 78 -5.57 -10.63 14.49
N TYR A 79 -4.59 -9.70 14.44
CA TYR A 79 -3.90 -9.21 15.63
C TYR A 79 -4.87 -8.55 16.62
N LEU A 80 -5.78 -7.71 16.11
CA LEU A 80 -6.78 -7.01 16.91
C LEU A 80 -7.77 -7.99 17.55
N ILE A 81 -8.25 -9.00 16.81
CA ILE A 81 -9.13 -10.04 17.37
C ILE A 81 -8.40 -10.77 18.50
N ASN A 82 -7.17 -11.24 18.26
CA ASN A 82 -6.41 -11.95 19.28
C ASN A 82 -6.13 -11.09 20.53
N ARG A 83 -6.02 -9.77 20.36
CA ARG A 83 -5.76 -8.82 21.45
C ARG A 83 -7.01 -8.48 22.27
N PHE A 84 -8.14 -8.20 21.62
CA PHE A 84 -9.35 -7.71 22.31
C PHE A 84 -10.29 -8.83 22.74
N VAL A 85 -10.30 -9.96 22.03
CA VAL A 85 -11.08 -11.13 22.44
C VAL A 85 -10.28 -11.90 23.48
N THR A 86 -10.61 -11.70 24.76
CA THR A 86 -9.91 -12.35 25.88
C THR A 86 -10.75 -13.38 26.62
N THR A 87 -12.08 -13.37 26.47
CA THR A 87 -13.01 -14.26 27.22
C THR A 87 -14.20 -14.71 26.36
N GLY A 88 -14.84 -15.82 26.76
CA GLY A 88 -16.06 -16.35 26.13
C GLY A 88 -15.84 -17.52 25.17
N ASP A 89 -16.93 -18.12 24.70
CA ASP A 89 -16.93 -19.31 23.82
C ASP A 89 -16.17 -19.06 22.50
N PHE A 90 -16.23 -17.82 22.00
CA PHE A 90 -15.47 -17.42 20.81
C PHE A 90 -13.95 -17.46 21.05
N ARG A 91 -13.46 -17.20 22.27
CA ARG A 91 -12.02 -17.30 22.58
C ARG A 91 -11.54 -18.75 22.52
N VAL A 92 -12.34 -19.69 23.02
CA VAL A 92 -12.03 -21.13 22.97
C VAL A 92 -11.94 -21.61 21.53
N PHE A 93 -12.91 -21.23 20.69
CA PHE A 93 -12.87 -21.50 19.25
C PHE A 93 -11.65 -20.84 18.59
N TRP A 94 -11.39 -19.55 18.89
CA TRP A 94 -10.27 -18.81 18.33
C TRP A 94 -8.94 -19.50 18.67
N ASP A 95 -8.68 -19.81 19.93
CA ASP A 95 -7.42 -20.44 20.34
C ASP A 95 -7.20 -21.82 19.70
N ALA A 96 -8.28 -22.56 19.41
CA ALA A 96 -8.20 -23.85 18.72
C ALA A 96 -7.90 -23.74 17.22
N TYR A 97 -8.35 -22.68 16.55
CA TYR A 97 -8.29 -22.57 15.08
C TYR A 97 -7.55 -21.34 14.55
N LYS A 98 -7.00 -20.48 15.39
CA LYS A 98 -6.37 -19.20 15.00
C LYS A 98 -5.31 -19.36 13.90
N ASP A 99 -4.51 -20.43 13.94
CA ASP A 99 -3.47 -20.69 12.96
C ASP A 99 -4.06 -20.95 11.55
N TYR A 100 -5.10 -21.78 11.47
CA TYR A 100 -5.83 -22.07 10.24
C TYR A 100 -6.61 -20.85 9.74
N LEU A 101 -7.21 -20.08 10.67
CA LEU A 101 -7.92 -18.85 10.37
C LEU A 101 -6.97 -17.79 9.80
N LEU A 102 -5.75 -17.67 10.34
CA LEU A 102 -4.75 -16.76 9.81
C LEU A 102 -4.40 -17.10 8.37
N LEU A 103 -4.12 -18.38 8.08
CA LEU A 103 -3.86 -18.85 6.73
C LEU A 103 -5.04 -18.53 5.79
N ALA A 104 -6.27 -18.78 6.22
CA ALA A 104 -7.46 -18.45 5.47
C ALA A 104 -7.58 -16.94 5.20
N LEU A 105 -7.34 -16.08 6.19
CA LEU A 105 -7.38 -14.61 6.03
C LEU A 105 -6.34 -14.12 5.03
N MET A 106 -5.14 -14.71 4.99
CA MET A 106 -4.13 -14.35 3.99
C MET A 106 -4.53 -14.78 2.57
N ILE A 107 -5.15 -15.96 2.42
CA ILE A 107 -5.70 -16.38 1.11
C ILE A 107 -6.81 -15.43 0.67
N ILE A 108 -7.72 -15.07 1.60
CA ILE A 108 -8.79 -14.11 1.34
C ILE A 108 -8.22 -12.74 0.93
N SER A 109 -7.14 -12.28 1.57
CA SER A 109 -6.47 -11.02 1.19
C SER A 109 -6.01 -11.02 -0.26
N ILE A 110 -5.45 -12.14 -0.75
CA ILE A 110 -5.00 -12.27 -2.14
C ILE A 110 -6.19 -12.21 -3.10
N ILE A 111 -7.30 -12.88 -2.76
CA ILE A 111 -8.54 -12.84 -3.55
C ILE A 111 -9.13 -11.43 -3.54
N PHE A 112 -9.13 -10.78 -2.38
CA PHE A 112 -9.63 -9.42 -2.19
C PHE A 112 -8.86 -8.40 -3.03
N ASN A 113 -7.53 -8.53 -3.12
CA ASN A 113 -6.71 -7.72 -4.03
C ASN A 113 -7.17 -7.88 -5.48
N SER A 114 -7.38 -9.11 -5.94
CA SER A 114 -7.87 -9.38 -7.30
C SER A 114 -9.22 -8.69 -7.59
N ILE A 115 -10.12 -8.62 -6.60
CA ILE A 115 -11.40 -7.91 -6.72
C ILE A 115 -11.19 -6.39 -6.74
N TRP A 116 -10.34 -5.86 -5.86
CA TRP A 116 -10.09 -4.43 -5.73
C TRP A 116 -9.52 -3.84 -7.02
N ASP A 117 -8.63 -4.59 -7.69
CA ASP A 117 -8.08 -4.24 -8.99
C ASP A 117 -9.13 -4.06 -10.09
N HIS A 118 -10.27 -4.75 -10.00
CA HIS A 118 -11.33 -4.67 -11.01
C HIS A 118 -12.34 -3.56 -10.69
N VAL A 119 -12.55 -3.27 -9.40
CA VAL A 119 -13.64 -2.40 -8.92
C VAL A 119 -13.18 -0.95 -8.70
N PHE A 120 -12.00 -0.72 -8.12
CA PHE A 120 -11.63 0.61 -7.59
C PHE A 120 -10.62 1.39 -8.43
N VAL A 121 -9.61 0.73 -8.98
CA VAL A 121 -8.62 1.36 -9.87
C VAL A 121 -8.83 0.74 -11.23
N ARG A 122 -9.52 1.44 -12.13
CA ARG A 122 -9.46 1.07 -13.55
C ARG A 122 -8.02 1.31 -14.02
N LEU A 123 -7.16 0.29 -13.86
CA LEU A 123 -5.78 0.23 -14.39
C LEU A 123 -5.84 0.25 -15.93
N GLN A 124 -6.21 1.40 -16.49
CA GLN A 124 -6.45 1.56 -17.91
C GLN A 124 -5.15 1.66 -18.71
N HIS A 125 -4.03 1.96 -18.05
CA HIS A 125 -2.76 2.27 -18.71
C HIS A 125 -1.64 1.27 -18.39
N LEU A 126 -1.96 0.22 -17.63
CA LEU A 126 -0.98 -0.71 -17.10
C LEU A 126 -1.11 -2.06 -17.82
N ASP A 127 -0.06 -2.45 -18.54
CA ASP A 127 -0.05 -3.68 -19.34
C ASP A 127 -0.06 -4.93 -18.42
N HIS A 128 -0.47 -6.08 -18.96
CA HIS A 128 -0.62 -7.31 -18.18
C HIS A 128 0.69 -7.76 -17.52
N ASP A 129 1.82 -7.60 -18.23
CA ASP A 129 3.16 -7.92 -17.73
C ASP A 129 3.63 -6.96 -16.64
N ASP A 130 3.30 -5.67 -16.76
CA ASP A 130 3.60 -4.68 -15.73
C ASP A 130 2.83 -4.98 -14.45
N LYS A 131 1.57 -5.44 -14.56
CA LYS A 131 0.75 -5.78 -13.40
C LYS A 131 1.32 -6.97 -12.63
N ALA A 132 1.76 -8.02 -13.34
CA ALA A 132 2.43 -9.16 -12.72
C ALA A 132 3.73 -8.74 -12.02
N SER A 133 4.52 -7.88 -12.68
CA SER A 133 5.73 -7.31 -12.12
C SER A 133 5.47 -6.49 -10.84
N ILE A 134 4.44 -5.64 -10.81
CA ILE A 134 4.11 -4.84 -9.62
C ILE A 134 3.64 -5.71 -8.48
N ARG A 135 2.86 -6.77 -8.74
CA ARG A 135 2.48 -7.73 -7.70
C ARG A 135 3.70 -8.41 -7.09
N LEU A 136 4.70 -8.75 -7.91
CA LEU A 136 5.98 -9.27 -7.43
C LEU A 136 6.74 -8.23 -6.59
N THR A 137 6.80 -6.98 -7.06
CA THR A 137 7.36 -5.86 -6.29
C THR A 137 6.60 -5.63 -4.97
N GLY A 138 5.28 -5.82 -4.94
CA GLY A 138 4.45 -5.76 -3.74
C GLY A 138 4.76 -6.87 -2.73
N MET A 139 5.11 -8.07 -3.19
CA MET A 139 5.62 -9.10 -2.28
C MET A 139 6.96 -8.69 -1.66
N LEU A 140 7.88 -8.11 -2.44
CA LEU A 140 9.15 -7.60 -1.92
C LEU A 140 8.95 -6.43 -0.94
N TYR A 141 8.03 -5.52 -1.24
CA TYR A 141 7.60 -4.45 -0.35
C TYR A 141 7.16 -4.99 1.02
N MET A 142 6.33 -6.04 1.01
CA MET A 142 5.87 -6.70 2.24
C MET A 142 7.01 -7.40 3.00
N ILE A 143 7.93 -8.07 2.30
CA ILE A 143 9.13 -8.66 2.94
C ILE A 143 9.91 -7.59 3.68
N LEU A 144 10.13 -6.41 3.08
CA LEU A 144 10.87 -5.33 3.71
C LEU A 144 10.15 -4.76 4.94
N ILE A 145 8.82 -4.66 4.92
CA ILE A 145 8.02 -4.28 6.09
C ILE A 145 8.16 -5.32 7.21
N PHE A 146 8.10 -6.61 6.89
CA PHE A 146 8.28 -7.67 7.90
C PHE A 146 9.70 -7.75 8.43
N ALA A 147 10.70 -7.55 7.59
CA ALA A 147 12.09 -7.44 8.01
C ALA A 147 12.26 -6.26 8.97
N TYR A 148 11.65 -5.10 8.68
CA TYR A 148 11.63 -3.97 9.60
C TYR A 148 11.04 -4.34 10.97
N ILE A 149 9.88 -4.99 10.99
CA ILE A 149 9.23 -5.41 12.25
C ILE A 149 10.12 -6.40 13.04
N LYS A 150 10.68 -7.41 12.36
CA LYS A 150 11.46 -8.47 13.01
C LYS A 150 12.82 -7.98 13.50
N PHE A 151 13.56 -7.25 12.67
CA PHE A 151 14.95 -6.88 12.96
C PHE A 151 15.10 -5.56 13.70
N ILE A 152 14.20 -4.60 13.48
CA ILE A 152 14.30 -3.28 14.13
C ILE A 152 13.41 -3.20 15.36
N TYR A 153 12.23 -3.81 15.33
CA TYR A 153 11.32 -3.80 16.48
C TYR A 153 11.50 -4.98 17.44
N GLU A 154 12.36 -5.95 17.09
CA GLU A 154 12.68 -7.15 17.86
C GLU A 154 11.44 -7.89 18.42
N ASP A 155 10.33 -7.87 17.66
CA ASP A 155 9.05 -8.41 18.14
C ASP A 155 8.77 -9.79 17.53
N ASN A 156 8.92 -10.83 18.35
CA ASN A 156 8.64 -12.21 17.98
C ASN A 156 7.14 -12.53 17.89
N ASN A 157 6.26 -11.64 18.35
CA ASN A 157 4.80 -11.84 18.26
C ASN A 157 4.33 -11.96 16.80
N TYR A 158 5.18 -11.58 15.85
CA TYR A 158 4.83 -11.61 14.43
C TYR A 158 5.43 -12.74 13.63
N ASP A 159 6.25 -13.61 14.24
CA ASP A 159 6.99 -14.66 13.54
C ASP A 159 6.06 -15.57 12.74
N MET A 160 4.93 -15.94 13.34
CA MET A 160 3.92 -16.77 12.70
C MET A 160 3.30 -16.11 11.46
N PHE A 161 3.05 -14.79 11.48
CA PHE A 161 2.58 -14.09 10.27
C PHE A 161 3.64 -14.08 9.18
N ILE A 162 4.88 -13.79 9.56
CA ILE A 162 6.00 -13.72 8.62
C ILE A 162 6.22 -15.09 7.98
N THR A 163 6.22 -16.16 8.79
CA THR A 163 6.36 -17.53 8.32
C THR A 163 5.27 -17.87 7.31
N TYR A 164 3.99 -17.67 7.64
CA TYR A 164 2.93 -18.04 6.71
C TYR A 164 2.90 -17.18 5.45
N PHE A 165 3.18 -15.88 5.55
CA PHE A 165 3.30 -15.02 4.38
C PHE A 165 4.42 -15.50 3.46
N LEU A 166 5.60 -15.82 4.02
CA LEU A 166 6.72 -16.36 3.27
C LEU A 166 6.37 -17.74 2.67
N THR A 167 5.66 -18.61 3.39
CA THR A 167 5.20 -19.91 2.86
C THR A 167 4.24 -19.73 1.67
N LEU A 168 3.27 -18.82 1.77
CA LEU A 168 2.34 -18.52 0.67
C LEU A 168 3.07 -17.92 -0.54
N MET A 169 4.04 -17.05 -0.28
CA MET A 169 4.87 -16.45 -1.31
C MET A 169 5.76 -17.49 -2.00
N ILE A 170 6.40 -18.39 -1.24
CA ILE A 170 7.17 -19.52 -1.78
C ILE A 170 6.26 -20.43 -2.59
N GLY A 171 5.05 -20.76 -2.10
CA GLY A 171 4.08 -21.55 -2.86
C GLY A 171 3.72 -20.91 -4.20
N ARG A 172 3.56 -19.58 -4.23
CA ARG A 172 3.38 -18.82 -5.47
C ARG A 172 4.60 -18.93 -6.39
N PHE A 173 5.83 -18.86 -5.86
CA PHE A 173 7.05 -19.00 -6.65
C PHE A 173 7.28 -20.42 -7.18
N VAL A 174 6.96 -21.44 -6.40
CA VAL A 174 7.05 -22.85 -6.83
C VAL A 174 6.03 -23.14 -7.92
N TYR A 175 4.84 -22.54 -7.90
CA TYR A 175 3.89 -22.61 -9.01
C TYR A 175 4.47 -22.02 -10.32
N PHE A 176 5.28 -20.96 -10.22
CA PHE A 176 6.01 -20.39 -11.36
C PHE A 176 7.22 -21.22 -11.81
N ASP A 177 7.70 -22.18 -11.01
CA ASP A 177 8.90 -23.00 -11.27
C ASP A 177 8.73 -23.99 -12.45
N ALA A 178 7.54 -24.07 -13.05
CA ALA A 178 7.38 -24.71 -14.36
C ALA A 178 8.05 -23.91 -15.51
N SER A 179 8.45 -22.65 -15.29
CA SER A 179 9.16 -21.80 -16.27
C SER A 179 10.09 -20.77 -15.57
N PHE A 180 11.28 -21.21 -15.16
CA PHE A 180 12.32 -20.36 -14.53
C PHE A 180 12.69 -19.11 -15.37
N GLY A 181 12.49 -19.16 -16.69
CA GLY A 181 12.71 -18.03 -17.60
C GLY A 181 11.71 -16.88 -17.38
N ASP A 182 10.43 -17.21 -17.18
CA ASP A 182 9.38 -16.21 -16.92
C ASP A 182 9.58 -15.56 -15.55
N PHE A 183 10.08 -16.31 -14.58
CA PHE A 183 10.46 -15.80 -13.27
C PHE A 183 11.60 -14.77 -13.35
N LEU A 184 12.70 -15.07 -14.07
CA LEU A 184 13.81 -14.13 -14.24
C LEU A 184 13.38 -12.85 -14.98
N ASN A 185 12.52 -12.98 -15.99
CA ASN A 185 11.92 -11.83 -16.67
C ASN A 185 11.03 -11.00 -15.72
N CYS A 186 10.24 -11.66 -14.87
CA CYS A 186 9.45 -10.99 -13.84
C CYS A 186 10.32 -10.25 -12.82
N ILE A 187 11.43 -10.84 -12.35
CA ILE A 187 12.39 -10.17 -11.46
C ILE A 187 13.02 -8.96 -12.14
N LYS A 188 13.47 -9.11 -13.39
CA LYS A 188 14.10 -8.02 -14.14
C LYS A 188 13.13 -6.86 -14.35
N ASN A 189 11.85 -7.14 -14.58
CA ASN A 189 10.82 -6.12 -14.67
C ASN A 189 10.47 -5.54 -13.28
N ALA A 190 10.41 -6.37 -12.23
CA ALA A 190 10.20 -5.90 -10.85
C ALA A 190 11.34 -4.98 -10.39
N ALA A 191 12.57 -5.20 -10.88
CA ALA A 191 13.71 -4.33 -10.64
C ALA A 191 13.48 -2.91 -11.20
N LYS A 192 12.78 -2.76 -12.33
CA LYS A 192 12.39 -1.44 -12.87
C LYS A 192 11.39 -0.72 -11.95
N ASN A 193 10.63 -1.46 -11.16
CA ASN A 193 9.66 -0.92 -10.20
C ASN A 193 10.25 -0.70 -8.79
N ILE A 194 11.54 -1.03 -8.55
CA ILE A 194 12.22 -0.74 -7.28
C ILE A 194 12.15 0.74 -6.88
N PRO A 195 12.34 1.72 -7.78
CA PRO A 195 12.22 3.13 -7.39
C PRO A 195 10.83 3.47 -6.85
N ILE A 196 9.77 2.92 -7.45
CA ILE A 196 8.39 3.12 -6.99
C ILE A 196 8.19 2.45 -5.62
N MET A 197 8.76 1.27 -5.43
CA MET A 197 8.77 0.59 -4.14
C MET A 197 9.44 1.42 -3.05
N ILE A 198 10.60 2.00 -3.34
CA ILE A 198 11.32 2.87 -2.40
C ILE A 198 10.47 4.10 -2.06
N ILE A 199 9.85 4.74 -3.06
CA ILE A 199 8.94 5.88 -2.82
C ILE A 199 7.77 5.47 -1.92
N GLY A 200 7.15 4.31 -2.17
CA GLY A 200 6.08 3.77 -1.32
C GLY A 200 6.54 3.48 0.11
N LEU A 201 7.73 2.90 0.30
CA LEU A 201 8.32 2.65 1.62
C LEU A 201 8.67 3.95 2.34
N CYS A 202 9.23 4.93 1.65
CA CYS A 202 9.52 6.25 2.22
C CYS A 202 8.23 6.95 2.62
N TYR A 203 7.18 6.88 1.80
CA TYR A 203 5.88 7.48 2.12
C TYR A 203 5.30 6.86 3.40
N LEU A 204 5.25 5.53 3.46
CA LEU A 204 4.82 4.81 4.66
C LEU A 204 5.72 5.16 5.87
N GLY A 205 7.04 5.16 5.68
CA GLY A 205 8.03 5.40 6.72
C GLY A 205 7.92 6.80 7.33
N ILE A 206 7.76 7.84 6.50
CA ILE A 206 7.58 9.23 6.96
C ILE A 206 6.28 9.35 7.77
N MET A 207 5.19 8.76 7.29
CA MET A 207 3.91 8.78 7.98
C MET A 207 3.97 8.06 9.32
N CYS A 208 4.59 6.88 9.36
CA CYS A 208 4.81 6.13 10.60
C CYS A 208 5.72 6.89 11.57
N PHE A 209 6.82 7.47 11.08
CA PHE A 209 7.74 8.27 11.89
C PHE A 209 7.01 9.45 12.54
N TYR A 210 6.28 10.25 11.76
CA TYR A 210 5.49 11.36 12.28
C TYR A 210 4.44 10.89 13.30
N GLY A 211 3.72 9.82 12.99
CA GLY A 211 2.70 9.26 13.86
C GLY A 211 3.25 8.79 15.21
N TYR A 212 4.43 8.17 15.23
CA TYR A 212 5.10 7.77 16.47
C TYR A 212 5.72 8.94 17.22
N SER A 213 6.23 9.96 16.53
CA SER A 213 6.79 11.18 17.15
C SER A 213 5.74 12.07 17.79
N THR A 214 4.51 12.06 17.27
CA THR A 214 3.37 12.84 17.79
C THR A 214 2.49 12.05 18.77
N GLU A 215 2.88 10.81 19.10
CA GLU A 215 2.10 9.86 19.92
C GLU A 215 0.71 9.53 19.38
N TYR A 216 0.42 9.93 18.14
CA TYR A 216 -0.82 9.60 17.45
C TYR A 216 -0.89 8.10 17.12
N LEU A 217 0.22 7.53 16.64
CA LEU A 217 0.39 6.08 16.52
C LEU A 217 0.88 5.53 17.87
N LEU A 218 -0.01 4.82 18.56
CA LEU A 218 0.27 4.28 19.88
C LEU A 218 1.27 3.12 19.78
N LYS A 219 2.43 3.26 20.42
CA LYS A 219 3.52 2.26 20.39
C LYS A 219 3.12 0.89 20.97
N HIS A 220 2.12 0.87 21.85
CA HIS A 220 1.63 -0.35 22.50
C HIS A 220 0.56 -1.12 21.70
N ASN A 221 0.11 -0.59 20.55
CA ASN A 221 -1.00 -1.12 19.74
C ASN A 221 -0.60 -2.23 18.75
N GLY A 222 0.64 -2.68 18.81
CA GLY A 222 1.22 -3.56 17.81
C GLY A 222 1.61 -2.80 16.55
N VAL A 223 2.83 -3.02 16.09
CA VAL A 223 3.43 -2.30 14.96
C VAL A 223 2.63 -2.53 13.68
N ILE A 224 2.15 -3.76 13.48
CA ILE A 224 1.32 -4.13 12.31
C ILE A 224 0.07 -3.28 12.23
N THR A 225 -0.63 -3.07 13.35
CA THR A 225 -1.87 -2.30 13.36
C THR A 225 -1.65 -0.83 13.02
N ASN A 226 -0.56 -0.24 13.53
CA ASN A 226 -0.20 1.14 13.19
C ASN A 226 0.20 1.29 11.72
N ILE A 227 0.94 0.31 11.18
CA ILE A 227 1.27 0.28 9.74
C ILE A 227 -0.01 0.13 8.92
N PHE A 228 -0.97 -0.70 9.34
CA PHE A 228 -2.26 -0.82 8.67
C PHE A 228 -3.05 0.48 8.67
N PHE A 229 -3.17 1.15 9.82
CA PHE A 229 -3.84 2.44 9.89
C PHE A 229 -3.21 3.45 8.94
N THR A 230 -1.88 3.51 8.91
CA THR A 230 -1.18 4.37 7.95
C THR A 230 -1.53 4.03 6.50
N HIS A 231 -1.62 2.74 6.15
CA HIS A 231 -2.09 2.33 4.81
C HIS A 231 -3.53 2.78 4.53
N ILE A 232 -4.45 2.70 5.50
CA ILE A 232 -5.82 3.21 5.34
C ILE A 232 -5.79 4.70 5.03
N PHE A 233 -5.06 5.50 5.81
CA PHE A 233 -4.99 6.95 5.60
C PHE A 233 -4.44 7.30 4.22
N ILE A 234 -3.35 6.65 3.81
CA ILE A 234 -2.78 6.82 2.49
C ILE A 234 -3.78 6.41 1.40
N SER A 235 -4.44 5.26 1.56
CA SER A 235 -5.44 4.74 0.61
C SER A 235 -6.61 5.69 0.43
N VAL A 236 -7.14 6.22 1.53
CA VAL A 236 -8.24 7.20 1.51
C VAL A 236 -7.80 8.47 0.78
N VAL A 237 -6.60 8.98 1.07
CA VAL A 237 -6.05 10.16 0.39
C VAL A 237 -5.87 9.91 -1.11
N ILE A 238 -5.38 8.73 -1.52
CA ILE A 238 -5.29 8.33 -2.92
C ILE A 238 -6.67 8.36 -3.58
N LEU A 239 -7.70 7.78 -2.94
CA LEU A 239 -9.07 7.75 -3.49
C LEU A 239 -9.66 9.14 -3.70
N PHE A 240 -9.34 10.10 -2.84
CA PHE A 240 -9.78 11.49 -3.00
C PHE A 240 -8.92 12.26 -4.01
N LEU A 241 -7.61 12.04 -4.03
CA LEU A 241 -6.68 12.79 -4.88
C LEU A 241 -6.45 12.17 -6.26
N GLN A 242 -6.92 10.96 -6.55
CA GLN A 242 -6.74 10.32 -7.87
C GLN A 242 -7.30 11.16 -9.05
N TRP A 243 -8.29 12.02 -8.78
CA TRP A 243 -8.88 12.92 -9.77
C TRP A 243 -8.00 14.16 -10.06
N VAL A 244 -7.09 14.51 -9.14
CA VAL A 244 -6.19 15.69 -9.24
C VAL A 244 -5.13 15.54 -10.34
N PRO A 245 -4.45 14.39 -10.50
CA PRO A 245 -3.71 13.99 -11.71
C PRO A 245 -4.41 14.38 -13.01
N GLY A 246 -5.69 14.01 -13.13
CA GLY A 246 -6.60 14.33 -14.23
C GLY A 246 -6.67 15.81 -14.56
N LEU A 247 -6.92 16.62 -13.53
CA LEU A 247 -7.07 18.07 -13.65
C LEU A 247 -5.75 18.76 -13.99
N LEU A 248 -4.64 18.34 -13.38
CA LEU A 248 -3.31 18.90 -13.62
C LEU A 248 -2.86 18.69 -15.08
N ILE A 249 -3.02 17.46 -15.58
CA ILE A 249 -2.66 17.13 -16.96
C ILE A 249 -3.61 17.79 -17.95
N LYS A 250 -4.93 17.77 -17.69
CA LYS A 250 -5.92 18.44 -18.56
C LYS A 250 -5.62 19.93 -18.69
N LYS A 251 -5.28 20.61 -17.58
CA LYS A 251 -4.86 22.01 -17.61
C LYS A 251 -3.55 22.21 -18.38
N PHE A 252 -2.56 21.32 -18.24
CA PHE A 252 -1.28 21.40 -18.95
C PHE A 252 -1.38 21.14 -20.48
N ILE A 253 -2.25 20.21 -20.87
CA ILE A 253 -2.53 19.86 -22.28
C ILE A 253 -3.36 20.96 -22.94
N ILE A 254 -4.44 21.43 -22.28
CA ILE A 254 -5.37 22.42 -22.84
C ILE A 254 -4.78 23.84 -22.88
N ASN A 255 -3.78 24.18 -22.05
CA ASN A 255 -3.21 25.55 -22.03
C ASN A 255 -2.46 26.02 -23.29
N LYS A 256 -2.55 25.32 -24.42
CA LYS A 256 -1.98 25.81 -25.70
C LYS A 256 -2.76 25.35 -26.95
N LYS A 257 -4.10 25.31 -26.91
CA LYS A 257 -4.87 25.15 -28.15
C LYS A 257 -5.83 26.29 -28.51
N ASP A 258 -5.99 27.32 -27.67
CA ASP A 258 -6.94 28.42 -27.96
C ASP A 258 -6.36 29.84 -28.01
N SER A 259 -5.03 30.03 -28.10
CA SER A 259 -4.45 31.39 -28.21
C SER A 259 -3.76 31.71 -29.55
N VAL A 260 -3.76 30.80 -30.53
CA VAL A 260 -3.11 31.04 -31.84
C VAL A 260 -4.06 30.87 -33.04
N ALA A 261 -5.29 30.40 -32.85
CA ALA A 261 -6.22 30.11 -33.96
C ALA A 261 -7.40 31.10 -34.12
N VAL A 262 -7.44 32.21 -33.38
CA VAL A 262 -8.53 33.24 -33.49
C VAL A 262 -7.99 34.64 -33.84
N ARG A 263 -6.75 34.75 -34.33
CA ARG A 263 -6.24 36.00 -34.94
C ARG A 263 -5.46 35.74 -36.22
N ARG A 264 -6.06 35.01 -37.15
CA ARG A 264 -5.77 35.14 -38.58
C ARG A 264 -7.07 35.29 -39.33
#